data_AF-A0A2U1CFC7-F1
#
_entry.id   AF-A0A2U1CFC7-F1
#
_cell.length_a   1.000
_cell.length_b   1.000
_cell.length_c   1.000
_cell.angle_alpha   90.00
_cell.angle_beta   90.00
_cell.angle_gamma   90.00
#
_symmetry.space_group_name_H-M   'P 1'
#
loop_
_entity.id
_entity.type
_entity.pdbx_description
1 polymer ?
#
loop_
_entity_poly.entity_id
_entity_poly.type
_entity_poly.pdbx_seq_one_letter_code
_entity_poly.pdbx_strand_id
1 'polypeptide(L)'
;MKLSKYAALVRREGLCSVFRVHNDGVWLGCKGAIYRAGELPEFSGREQTRAILSLDDKQMDKVYLREYDCEETRDVIGYNLRDYDPGEQATKPVAMVAAVKGIYASALRTNDGELIFYDDNYLAPLSDVLKDSDYLEMTVRRLPSGTRYIAVKDGFSILAVILPLQIISEKFLAELQEFEALCAEQLFRQRARAEAGEAAEIAEGEAEPEQVEMEDMADGE
;
A
#
# COMPACT_ATOMS: atom_id res chain seq x y z
N MET A 1 13.23 -5.08 11.66
CA MET A 1 12.70 -3.86 10.99
C MET A 1 13.81 -2.84 10.77
N LYS A 2 13.69 -1.94 9.79
CA LYS A 2 14.65 -0.88 9.48
C LYS A 2 14.35 0.40 10.25
N LEU A 3 15.14 0.67 11.29
CA LEU A 3 14.89 1.76 12.24
C LEU A 3 14.90 3.16 11.59
N SER A 4 15.75 3.39 10.59
CA SER A 4 15.83 4.67 9.88
C SER A 4 14.56 5.00 9.08
N LYS A 5 13.88 3.98 8.53
CA LYS A 5 12.59 4.13 7.84
C LYS A 5 11.46 4.37 8.83
N TYR A 6 11.47 3.69 9.98
CA TYR A 6 10.54 3.98 11.07
C TYR A 6 10.70 5.40 11.61
N ALA A 7 11.94 5.86 11.87
CA ALA A 7 12.21 7.22 12.31
C ALA A 7 11.71 8.27 11.30
N ALA A 8 11.72 7.96 10.00
CA ALA A 8 11.13 8.83 8.98
C ALA A 8 9.59 8.94 9.13
N LEU A 9 8.89 7.85 9.45
CA LEU A 9 7.46 7.87 9.76
C LEU A 9 7.16 8.70 11.01
N VAL A 10 7.95 8.52 12.08
CA VAL A 10 7.85 9.31 13.31
C VAL A 10 8.00 10.81 13.03
N ARG A 11 8.99 11.20 12.22
CA ARG A 11 9.19 12.61 11.81
C ARG A 11 8.03 13.14 10.96
N ARG A 12 7.49 12.33 10.05
CA ARG A 12 6.35 12.68 9.20
C ARG A 12 5.10 12.93 10.04
N GLU A 13 4.89 12.13 11.09
CA GLU A 13 3.61 12.05 11.80
C GLU A 13 3.60 12.75 13.15
N GLY A 14 4.77 13.03 13.72
CA GLY A 14 4.92 13.64 15.05
C GLY A 14 4.48 12.72 16.19
N LEU A 15 4.48 11.39 15.99
CA LEU A 15 4.08 10.41 17.00
C LEU A 15 5.08 9.26 17.04
N CYS A 16 5.54 8.93 18.25
CA CYS A 16 6.26 7.71 18.55
C CYS A 16 5.58 7.06 19.75
N SER A 17 5.26 5.78 19.65
CA SER A 17 4.79 4.95 20.75
C SER A 17 5.80 3.84 21.01
N VAL A 18 6.13 3.61 22.27
CA VAL A 18 7.00 2.51 22.70
C VAL A 18 6.16 1.57 23.56
N PHE A 19 6.07 0.31 23.17
CA PHE A 19 5.39 -0.73 23.92
C PHE A 19 6.44 -1.71 24.43
N ARG A 20 6.53 -1.85 25.75
CA ARG A 20 7.37 -2.86 26.41
C ARG A 20 6.46 -4.03 26.75
N VAL A 21 6.65 -5.15 26.08
CA VAL A 21 5.81 -6.34 26.23
C VAL A 21 6.57 -7.40 27.01
N HIS A 22 6.03 -7.82 28.15
CA HIS A 22 6.68 -8.79 29.02
C HIS A 22 6.99 -10.11 28.27
N ASN A 23 8.24 -10.58 28.38
CA ASN A 23 8.78 -11.77 27.69
C ASN A 23 8.75 -11.75 26.15
N ASP A 24 8.44 -10.64 25.49
CA ASP A 24 8.50 -10.51 24.03
C ASP A 24 9.39 -9.36 23.54
N GLY A 25 9.61 -8.34 24.38
CA GLY A 25 10.52 -7.23 24.11
C GLY A 25 9.80 -5.95 23.66
N VAL A 26 10.50 -5.13 22.86
CA VAL A 26 10.01 -3.81 22.47
C VAL A 26 9.27 -3.85 21.14
N TRP A 27 8.14 -3.14 21.10
CA TRP A 27 7.43 -2.78 19.88
C TRP A 27 7.37 -1.26 19.72
N LEU A 28 7.41 -0.80 18.47
CA LEU A 28 7.44 0.63 18.13
C LEU A 28 6.24 1.00 17.27
N GLY A 29 5.49 2.02 17.67
CA GLY A 29 4.28 2.47 16.97
C GLY A 29 4.33 3.90 16.46
N CYS A 30 3.71 4.13 15.31
CA CYS A 30 3.41 5.45 14.77
C CYS A 30 1.88 5.63 14.67
N LYS A 31 1.37 6.58 13.87
CA LYS A 31 -0.09 6.81 13.80
C LYS A 31 -0.86 5.65 13.17
N GLY A 32 -0.22 4.93 12.25
CA GLY A 32 -0.90 3.90 11.44
C GLY A 32 -0.30 2.52 11.53
N ALA A 33 0.72 2.27 12.34
CA ALA A 33 1.33 0.96 12.45
C ALA A 33 2.06 0.73 13.77
N ILE A 34 2.22 -0.55 14.16
CA ILE A 34 3.05 -1.01 15.28
C ILE A 34 3.98 -2.11 14.74
N TYR A 35 5.28 -2.00 15.00
CA TYR A 35 6.33 -2.86 14.47
C TYR A 35 7.06 -3.60 15.58
N ARG A 36 7.38 -4.87 15.34
CA ARG A 36 8.23 -5.64 16.24
C ARG A 36 9.66 -5.11 16.17
N ALA A 37 10.22 -4.78 17.32
CA ALA A 37 11.57 -4.25 17.47
C ALA A 37 12.37 -5.07 18.50
N GLY A 38 12.24 -6.39 18.48
CA GLY A 38 12.82 -7.30 19.48
C GLY A 38 14.36 -7.33 19.55
N GLU A 39 15.05 -6.76 18.56
CA GLU A 39 16.50 -6.60 18.58
C GLU A 39 16.96 -5.39 19.43
N LEU A 40 16.04 -4.49 19.78
CA LEU A 40 16.37 -3.33 20.60
C LEU A 40 16.38 -3.71 22.08
N PRO A 41 17.31 -3.15 22.88
CA PRO A 41 17.22 -3.25 24.33
C PRO A 41 15.93 -2.59 24.82
N GLU A 42 15.49 -2.92 26.03
CA GLU A 42 14.45 -2.12 26.67
C GLU A 42 14.94 -0.70 26.90
N PHE A 43 14.07 0.27 26.64
CA PHE A 43 14.35 1.67 26.84
C PHE A 43 13.08 2.43 27.24
N SER A 44 13.30 3.58 27.86
CA SER A 44 12.22 4.45 28.28
C SER A 44 12.60 5.92 28.23
N GLY A 45 11.58 6.75 28.15
CA GLY A 45 11.74 8.19 28.19
C GLY A 45 12.30 8.78 26.91
N ARG A 46 12.28 10.10 26.92
CA ARG A 46 12.51 10.94 25.74
C ARG A 46 13.95 10.89 25.25
N GLU A 47 14.92 10.86 26.16
CA GLU A 47 16.34 10.85 25.85
C GLU A 47 16.78 9.55 25.18
N GLN A 48 16.42 8.40 25.75
CA GLN A 48 16.77 7.10 25.16
C GLN A 48 16.05 6.88 23.83
N THR A 49 14.77 7.26 23.74
CA THR A 49 14.03 7.22 22.48
C THR A 49 14.70 8.08 21.40
N ARG A 50 15.13 9.30 21.75
CA ARG A 50 15.86 10.18 20.83
C ARG A 50 17.15 9.53 20.34
N ALA A 51 17.92 8.94 21.24
CA ALA A 51 19.19 8.27 20.92
C ALA A 51 18.99 7.06 19.99
N ILE A 52 18.02 6.20 20.30
CA ILE A 52 17.71 5.00 19.50
C ILE A 52 17.23 5.38 18.11
N LEU A 53 16.34 6.37 17.99
CA LEU A 53 15.81 6.81 16.70
C LEU A 53 16.76 7.73 15.94
N SER A 54 17.93 8.05 16.51
CA SER A 54 18.90 9.01 15.98
C SER A 54 18.25 10.34 15.58
N LEU A 55 17.36 10.85 16.45
CA LEU A 55 16.71 12.14 16.26
C LEU A 55 17.55 13.25 16.90
N ASP A 56 17.53 14.44 16.31
CA ASP A 56 18.03 15.65 17.00
C ASP A 56 16.97 16.21 17.95
N ASP A 57 17.35 17.16 18.81
CA ASP A 57 16.43 17.74 19.80
C ASP A 57 15.24 18.45 19.13
N LYS A 58 15.47 19.17 18.02
CA LYS A 58 14.40 19.88 17.29
C LYS A 58 13.40 18.92 16.65
N GLN A 59 13.88 17.77 16.19
CA GLN A 59 13.04 16.70 15.66
C GLN A 59 12.23 16.08 16.80
N MET A 60 12.87 15.74 17.91
CA MET A 60 12.19 15.12 19.05
C MET A 60 11.14 16.06 19.64
N ASP A 61 11.37 17.38 19.70
CA ASP A 61 10.42 18.41 20.15
C ASP A 61 9.07 18.39 19.41
N LYS A 62 9.06 17.92 18.16
CA LYS A 62 7.83 17.78 17.37
C LYS A 62 7.16 16.41 17.53
N VAL A 63 7.81 15.49 18.24
CA VAL A 63 7.33 14.12 18.47
C VAL A 63 6.63 14.04 19.82
N TYR A 64 5.35 13.69 19.76
CA TYR A 64 4.61 13.21 20.92
C TYR A 64 5.04 11.78 21.22
N LEU A 65 5.61 11.56 22.40
CA LEU A 65 6.04 10.24 22.86
C LEU A 65 4.96 9.63 23.74
N ARG A 66 4.57 8.38 23.43
CA ARG A 66 3.70 7.55 24.27
C ARG A 66 4.47 6.32 24.69
N GLU A 67 4.28 5.90 25.93
CA GLU A 67 4.94 4.72 26.46
C GLU A 67 3.91 3.84 27.16
N TYR A 68 4.02 2.55 26.93
CA TYR A 68 3.09 1.55 27.42
C TYR A 68 3.87 0.35 27.92
N ASP A 69 3.49 -0.14 29.09
CA ASP A 69 3.93 -1.42 29.63
C ASP A 69 2.77 -2.41 29.46
N CYS A 70 3.02 -3.50 28.75
CA CYS A 70 2.01 -4.48 28.34
C CYS A 70 2.40 -5.86 28.86
N GLU A 71 1.44 -6.58 29.42
CA GLU A 71 1.69 -7.90 30.03
C GLU A 71 1.89 -9.01 28.99
N GLU A 72 1.22 -8.93 27.84
CA GLU A 72 1.28 -9.97 26.82
C GLU A 72 1.01 -9.43 25.42
N THR A 73 1.53 -10.12 24.39
CA THR A 73 1.29 -9.76 22.98
C THR A 73 -0.16 -9.98 22.54
N ARG A 74 -0.97 -10.72 23.31
CA ARG A 74 -2.39 -10.93 22.98
C ARG A 74 -3.21 -9.64 23.05
N ASP A 75 -2.80 -8.69 23.88
CA ASP A 75 -3.49 -7.42 24.08
C ASP A 75 -2.49 -6.28 24.30
N VAL A 76 -2.03 -5.68 23.20
CA VAL A 76 -1.21 -4.47 23.20
C VAL A 76 -2.12 -3.31 22.81
N ILE A 77 -2.65 -2.61 23.82
CA ILE A 77 -3.63 -1.52 23.68
C ILE A 77 -4.83 -1.88 22.79
N GLY A 78 -5.32 -3.11 22.91
CA GLY A 78 -6.41 -3.69 22.13
C GLY A 78 -5.95 -4.57 20.95
N TYR A 79 -4.73 -4.40 20.43
CA TYR A 79 -4.24 -5.15 19.29
C TYR A 79 -3.65 -6.50 19.71
N ASN A 80 -4.09 -7.57 19.06
CA ASN A 80 -3.43 -8.87 19.17
C ASN A 80 -2.20 -8.91 18.26
N LEU A 81 -1.01 -8.87 18.87
CA LEU A 81 0.32 -8.95 18.27
C LEU A 81 0.96 -10.34 18.42
N ARG A 82 0.17 -11.40 18.66
CA ARG A 82 0.70 -12.77 18.62
C ARG A 82 1.03 -13.20 17.19
N ASP A 83 1.95 -14.13 17.06
CA ASP A 83 2.29 -14.81 15.80
C ASP A 83 1.08 -15.47 15.11
N TYR A 84 0.09 -15.89 15.90
CA TYR A 84 -1.12 -16.54 15.43
C TYR A 84 -2.39 -15.96 16.06
N ASP A 85 -3.43 -15.82 15.24
CA ASP A 85 -4.80 -15.50 15.65
C ASP A 85 -5.77 -16.43 14.89
N PRO A 86 -6.64 -17.19 15.57
CA PRO A 86 -7.59 -18.09 14.91
C PRO A 86 -8.68 -17.36 14.09
N GLY A 87 -8.90 -16.07 14.32
CA GLY A 87 -9.79 -15.21 13.55
C GLY A 87 -9.11 -14.51 12.37
N GLU A 88 -7.83 -14.80 12.12
CA GLU A 88 -7.05 -14.23 11.03
C GLU A 88 -7.60 -14.64 9.65
N GLN A 89 -7.82 -13.65 8.79
CA GLN A 89 -8.30 -13.86 7.43
C GLN A 89 -7.18 -13.63 6.41
N ALA A 90 -6.99 -14.58 5.50
CA ALA A 90 -6.12 -14.41 4.35
C ALA A 90 -6.64 -13.31 3.42
N THR A 91 -5.73 -12.65 2.71
CA THR A 91 -6.07 -11.58 1.78
C THR A 91 -5.41 -11.75 0.42
N LYS A 92 -5.93 -11.00 -0.56
CA LYS A 92 -5.32 -10.84 -1.88
C LYS A 92 -5.19 -9.35 -2.19
N PRO A 93 -4.07 -8.89 -2.76
CA PRO A 93 -3.93 -7.51 -3.18
C PRO A 93 -4.94 -7.17 -4.28
N VAL A 94 -5.46 -5.95 -4.24
CA VAL A 94 -6.29 -5.38 -5.30
C VAL A 94 -5.38 -4.58 -6.21
N ALA A 95 -5.52 -4.76 -7.52
CA ALA A 95 -4.65 -4.13 -8.52
C ALA A 95 -4.80 -2.60 -8.59
N MET A 96 -5.92 -2.06 -8.11
CA MET A 96 -6.18 -0.62 -8.10
C MET A 96 -5.73 0.02 -6.78
N VAL A 97 -5.15 1.20 -6.90
CA VAL A 97 -4.73 2.05 -5.78
C VAL A 97 -5.63 3.29 -5.76
N ALA A 98 -6.12 3.66 -4.58
CA ALA A 98 -6.91 4.87 -4.39
C ALA A 98 -6.00 6.04 -3.98
N ALA A 99 -5.97 7.13 -4.76
CA ALA A 99 -5.25 8.34 -4.41
C ALA A 99 -6.24 9.41 -3.92
N VAL A 100 -6.43 9.53 -2.61
CA VAL A 100 -7.42 10.43 -2.02
C VAL A 100 -6.72 11.49 -1.18
N LYS A 101 -6.90 12.77 -1.54
CA LYS A 101 -6.30 13.94 -0.85
C LYS A 101 -4.77 13.84 -0.70
N GLY A 102 -4.09 13.30 -1.71
CA GLY A 102 -2.62 13.12 -1.70
C GLY A 102 -2.12 11.91 -0.91
N ILE A 103 -3.03 11.06 -0.39
CA ILE A 103 -2.69 9.78 0.21
C ILE A 103 -2.92 8.69 -0.82
N TYR A 104 -1.88 7.94 -1.16
CA TYR A 104 -1.97 6.73 -1.97
C TYR A 104 -2.25 5.56 -1.04
N ALA A 105 -3.37 4.90 -1.29
CA ALA A 105 -3.85 3.80 -0.47
C ALA A 105 -4.03 2.56 -1.32
N SER A 106 -3.25 1.54 -0.98
CA SER A 106 -3.42 0.20 -1.52
C SER A 106 -4.55 -0.51 -0.80
N ALA A 107 -5.11 -1.52 -1.45
CA ALA A 107 -6.22 -2.27 -0.91
C ALA A 107 -5.92 -3.78 -0.93
N LEU A 108 -6.33 -4.44 0.15
CA LEU A 108 -6.43 -5.89 0.22
C LEU A 108 -7.90 -6.28 0.19
N ARG A 109 -8.19 -7.44 -0.41
CA ARG A 109 -9.49 -8.09 -0.37
C ARG A 109 -9.40 -9.36 0.48
N THR A 110 -10.26 -9.47 1.48
CA THR A 110 -10.41 -10.68 2.29
C THR A 110 -11.19 -11.76 1.54
N ASN A 111 -11.15 -13.00 2.03
CA ASN A 111 -11.84 -14.13 1.39
C ASN A 111 -13.38 -14.00 1.34
N ASP A 112 -13.98 -13.24 2.26
CA ASP A 112 -15.40 -12.89 2.26
C ASP A 112 -15.74 -11.68 1.36
N GLY A 113 -14.74 -11.14 0.65
CA GLY A 113 -14.90 -10.08 -0.34
C GLY A 113 -14.80 -8.66 0.21
N GLU A 114 -14.61 -8.50 1.53
CA GLU A 114 -14.44 -7.16 2.09
C GLU A 114 -13.11 -6.52 1.66
N LEU A 115 -13.10 -5.18 1.58
CA LEU A 115 -11.91 -4.39 1.27
C LEU A 115 -11.32 -3.74 2.52
N ILE A 116 -9.99 -3.73 2.61
CA ILE A 116 -9.24 -2.96 3.59
C ILE A 116 -8.19 -2.10 2.89
N PHE A 117 -8.25 -0.79 3.10
CA PHE A 117 -7.29 0.16 2.54
C PHE A 117 -6.21 0.48 3.56
N TYR A 118 -4.99 0.71 3.11
CA TYR A 118 -3.87 1.09 3.97
C TYR A 118 -2.84 1.95 3.22
N ASP A 119 -2.04 2.73 3.94
CA ASP A 119 -0.92 3.50 3.38
C ASP A 119 0.30 2.57 3.23
N ASP A 120 0.70 2.28 2.00
CA ASP A 120 1.88 1.44 1.68
C ASP A 120 3.17 1.98 2.31
N ASN A 121 3.25 3.28 2.64
CA ASN A 121 4.43 3.82 3.32
C ASN A 121 4.66 3.16 4.69
N TYR A 122 3.63 2.58 5.31
CA TYR A 122 3.79 1.81 6.54
C TYR A 122 4.50 0.47 6.35
N LEU A 123 4.69 0.00 5.12
CA LEU A 123 5.53 -1.16 4.83
C LEU A 123 7.03 -0.80 4.75
N ALA A 124 7.39 0.49 4.67
CA ALA A 124 8.77 0.92 4.50
C ALA A 124 9.75 0.43 5.59
N PRO A 125 9.38 0.32 6.89
CA PRO A 125 10.26 -0.29 7.89
C PRO A 125 10.50 -1.78 7.71
N LEU A 126 9.72 -2.47 6.88
CA LEU A 126 9.88 -3.89 6.57
C LEU A 126 10.56 -4.11 5.20
N SER A 127 11.08 -3.05 4.57
CA SER A 127 11.56 -3.08 3.18
C SER A 127 12.62 -4.12 2.87
N ASP A 128 13.43 -4.50 3.86
CA ASP A 128 14.51 -5.46 3.67
C ASP A 128 13.90 -6.89 3.68
N VAL A 129 13.00 -7.20 4.62
CA VAL A 129 12.24 -8.47 4.65
C VAL A 129 11.36 -8.64 3.41
N LEU A 130 10.70 -7.56 2.96
CA LEU A 130 9.88 -7.53 1.74
C LEU A 130 10.64 -7.93 0.47
N LYS A 131 11.96 -7.78 0.44
CA LYS A 131 12.79 -8.14 -0.72
C LYS A 131 13.36 -9.54 -0.62
N ASP A 132 13.63 -9.97 0.59
CA ASP A 132 14.47 -11.14 0.86
C ASP A 132 13.65 -12.38 1.26
N SER A 133 12.36 -12.23 1.62
CA SER A 133 11.50 -13.33 2.03
C SER A 133 10.36 -13.62 1.06
N ASP A 134 10.22 -14.90 0.70
CA ASP A 134 9.10 -15.45 -0.05
C ASP A 134 7.89 -15.81 0.84
N TYR A 135 8.02 -15.66 2.16
CA TYR A 135 6.98 -16.04 3.13
C TYR A 135 6.21 -14.84 3.69
N LEU A 136 6.36 -13.68 3.06
CA LEU A 136 5.64 -12.49 3.50
C LEU A 136 4.15 -12.62 3.20
N GLU A 137 3.33 -12.48 4.25
CA GLU A 137 1.88 -12.51 4.14
C GLU A 137 1.25 -11.31 4.84
N MET A 138 0.23 -10.73 4.21
CA MET A 138 -0.63 -9.74 4.84
C MET A 138 -2.01 -10.35 5.07
N THR A 139 -2.37 -10.49 6.33
CA THR A 139 -3.65 -11.02 6.78
C THR A 139 -4.45 -9.93 7.47
N VAL A 140 -5.74 -10.18 7.74
CA VAL A 140 -6.59 -9.26 8.49
C VAL A 140 -7.03 -9.89 9.80
N ARG A 141 -6.92 -9.11 10.87
CA ARG A 141 -7.45 -9.42 12.20
C ARG A 141 -8.53 -8.40 12.58
N ARG A 142 -9.27 -8.71 13.65
CA ARG A 142 -10.39 -7.89 14.12
C ARG A 142 -10.26 -7.63 15.61
N LEU A 143 -10.34 -6.35 15.98
CA LEU A 143 -10.49 -5.93 17.36
C LEU A 143 -11.88 -6.36 17.91
N PRO A 144 -12.05 -6.47 19.23
CA PRO A 144 -13.37 -6.73 19.83
C PRO A 144 -14.45 -5.71 19.42
N SER A 145 -14.06 -4.48 19.08
CA SER A 145 -14.95 -3.43 18.55
C SER A 145 -15.50 -3.72 17.14
N GLY A 146 -14.97 -4.74 16.46
CA GLY A 146 -15.25 -5.04 15.06
C GLY A 146 -14.32 -4.32 14.08
N THR A 147 -13.50 -3.38 14.54
CA THR A 147 -12.50 -2.68 13.72
C THR A 147 -11.45 -3.66 13.23
N ARG A 148 -11.17 -3.64 11.92
CA ARG A 148 -10.17 -4.51 11.30
C ARG A 148 -8.81 -3.84 11.26
N TYR A 149 -7.76 -4.64 11.23
CA TYR A 149 -6.39 -4.17 11.01
C TYR A 149 -5.61 -5.26 10.28
N ILE A 150 -4.54 -4.86 9.61
CA ILE A 150 -3.69 -5.75 8.84
C ILE A 150 -2.61 -6.28 9.78
N ALA A 151 -2.37 -7.59 9.77
CA ALA A 151 -1.19 -8.19 10.35
C ALA A 151 -0.21 -8.54 9.22
N VAL A 152 1.02 -8.06 9.33
CA VAL A 152 2.10 -8.35 8.38
C VAL A 152 2.99 -9.39 9.01
N LYS A 153 3.17 -10.52 8.33
CA LYS A 153 3.86 -11.70 8.81
C LYS A 153 4.96 -12.11 7.85
N ASP A 154 5.98 -12.76 8.39
CA ASP A 154 7.00 -13.48 7.64
C ASP A 154 7.06 -14.92 8.16
N GLY A 155 6.51 -15.83 7.37
CA GLY A 155 6.19 -17.18 7.81
C GLY A 155 5.25 -17.16 9.02
N PHE A 156 5.70 -17.74 10.13
CA PHE A 156 4.92 -17.78 11.37
C PHE A 156 5.10 -16.56 12.25
N SER A 157 6.05 -15.67 11.95
CA SER A 157 6.36 -14.55 12.83
C SER A 157 5.58 -13.30 12.44
N ILE A 158 4.91 -12.66 13.40
CA ILE A 158 4.35 -11.33 13.16
C ILE A 158 5.47 -10.27 13.18
N LEU A 159 5.44 -9.39 12.19
CA LEU A 159 6.42 -8.31 12.03
C LEU A 159 5.82 -6.95 12.36
N ALA A 160 4.56 -6.73 12.00
CA ALA A 160 3.85 -5.50 12.24
C ALA A 160 2.34 -5.69 12.22
N VAL A 161 1.64 -4.70 12.76
CA VAL A 161 0.23 -4.46 12.45
C VAL A 161 0.08 -3.08 11.82
N ILE A 162 -0.81 -2.96 10.84
CA ILE A 162 -1.10 -1.71 10.13
C ILE A 162 -2.59 -1.40 10.25
N LEU A 163 -2.89 -0.16 10.63
CA LEU A 163 -4.25 0.34 10.78
C LEU A 163 -4.87 0.66 9.41
N PRO A 164 -6.18 0.42 9.23
CA PRO A 164 -6.86 0.72 7.99
C PRO A 164 -7.07 2.22 7.79
N LEU A 165 -7.07 2.64 6.54
CA LEU A 165 -7.55 3.95 6.11
C LEU A 165 -9.05 3.90 5.81
N GLN A 166 -9.77 4.91 6.30
CA GLN A 166 -11.19 5.11 5.98
C GLN A 166 -11.30 6.00 4.74
N ILE A 167 -11.49 5.37 3.58
CA ILE A 167 -11.49 6.05 2.28
C ILE A 167 -12.88 6.08 1.65
N ILE A 168 -13.60 4.97 1.74
CA ILE A 168 -14.93 4.84 1.15
C ILE A 168 -15.89 5.78 1.87
N SER A 169 -16.52 6.65 1.10
CA SER A 169 -17.58 7.57 1.51
C SER A 169 -18.54 7.77 0.35
N GLU A 170 -19.76 8.25 0.61
CA GLU A 170 -20.72 8.57 -0.46
C GLU A 170 -20.13 9.51 -1.51
N LYS A 171 -19.40 10.53 -1.05
CA LYS A 171 -18.69 11.47 -1.93
C LYS A 171 -17.63 10.77 -2.78
N PHE A 172 -16.81 9.91 -2.18
CA PHE A 172 -15.78 9.15 -2.92
C PHE A 172 -16.42 8.26 -4.01
N LEU A 173 -17.54 7.61 -3.70
CA LEU A 173 -18.25 6.76 -4.66
C LEU A 173 -18.83 7.57 -5.83
N ALA A 174 -19.39 8.76 -5.54
CA ALA A 174 -19.89 9.65 -6.58
C ALA A 174 -18.77 10.13 -7.52
N GLU A 175 -17.64 10.59 -6.96
CA GLU A 175 -16.47 11.02 -7.75
C GLU A 175 -15.88 9.86 -8.57
N LEU A 176 -15.85 8.64 -8.01
CA LEU A 176 -15.36 7.45 -8.70
C LEU A 176 -16.26 7.06 -9.88
N GLN A 177 -17.58 7.13 -9.72
CA GLN A 177 -18.55 6.81 -10.78
C GLN A 177 -18.46 7.82 -11.93
N GLU A 178 -18.29 9.11 -11.62
CA GLU A 178 -18.06 10.14 -12.64
C GLU A 178 -16.74 9.89 -13.39
N PHE A 179 -15.67 9.55 -12.67
CA PHE A 179 -14.38 9.23 -13.27
C PHE A 179 -14.46 7.99 -14.19
N GLU A 180 -15.15 6.93 -13.75
CA GLU A 180 -15.39 5.73 -14.57
C GLU A 180 -16.09 6.09 -15.89
N ALA A 181 -17.13 6.93 -15.83
CA ALA A 181 -17.86 7.38 -17.02
C ALA A 181 -16.96 8.16 -17.99
N LEU A 182 -16.12 9.07 -17.48
CA LEU A 182 -15.14 9.81 -18.29
C LEU A 182 -14.11 8.88 -18.95
N CYS A 183 -13.62 7.87 -18.22
CA CYS A 183 -12.71 6.86 -18.77
C CYS A 183 -13.37 6.05 -19.89
N ALA A 184 -14.62 5.62 -19.70
CA ALA A 184 -15.38 4.87 -20.70
C ALA A 184 -15.58 5.70 -21.98
N GLU A 185 -15.94 6.97 -21.86
CA GLU A 185 -16.09 7.87 -23.00
C GLU A 185 -14.75 8.06 -23.74
N GLN A 186 -13.66 8.27 -22.99
CA GLN A 186 -12.33 8.44 -23.58
C GLN A 186 -11.86 7.19 -24.34
N LEU A 187 -12.15 5.99 -23.82
CA LEU A 187 -11.86 4.74 -24.51
C LEU A 187 -12.64 4.62 -25.83
N PHE A 188 -13.91 5.02 -25.84
CA PHE A 188 -14.70 5.02 -27.08
C PHE A 188 -14.13 5.97 -28.12
N ARG A 189 -13.76 7.20 -27.73
CA ARG A 189 -13.11 8.17 -28.64
C ARG A 189 -11.79 7.64 -29.21
N GLN A 190 -11.01 6.90 -28.41
CA GLN A 190 -9.76 6.31 -28.88
C GLN A 190 -10.00 5.23 -29.94
N ARG A 191 -10.99 4.36 -29.73
CA ARG A 191 -11.36 3.31 -30.71
C ARG A 191 -11.83 3.91 -32.02
N ALA A 192 -12.73 4.90 -31.97
CA ALA A 192 -13.21 5.58 -33.18
C ALA A 192 -12.08 6.26 -33.97
N ARG A 193 -11.06 6.82 -33.29
CA ARG A 193 -9.88 7.39 -33.95
C ARG A 193 -8.98 6.32 -34.57
N ALA A 194 -8.82 5.17 -33.92
CA ALA A 194 -8.05 4.05 -34.46
C ALA A 194 -8.72 3.49 -35.71
N GLU A 195 -10.03 3.22 -35.67
CA GLU A 195 -10.80 2.73 -36.82
C GLU A 195 -10.78 3.72 -38.00
N ALA A 196 -10.88 5.02 -37.73
CA ALA A 196 -10.77 6.05 -38.77
C ALA A 196 -9.34 6.14 -39.36
N GLY A 197 -8.31 5.93 -38.54
CA GLY A 197 -6.92 5.88 -38.99
C GLY A 197 -6.63 4.66 -39.86
N GLU A 198 -7.08 3.48 -39.43
CA GLU A 198 -6.98 2.23 -40.21
C GLU A 198 -7.74 2.34 -41.54
N ALA A 199 -8.94 2.94 -41.55
CA ALA A 199 -9.69 3.19 -42.78
C ALA A 199 -8.97 4.16 -43.73
N ALA A 200 -8.28 5.17 -43.21
CA ALA A 200 -7.49 6.10 -44.02
C ALA A 200 -6.21 5.44 -44.58
N GLU A 201 -5.51 4.62 -43.81
CA GLU A 201 -4.33 3.88 -44.28
C GLU A 201 -4.69 2.86 -45.38
N ILE A 202 -5.83 2.18 -45.27
CA ILE A 202 -6.33 1.28 -46.32
C ILE A 202 -6.67 2.08 -47.60
N ALA A 203 -7.33 3.22 -47.47
CA ALA A 203 -7.67 4.07 -48.61
C ALA A 203 -6.44 4.67 -49.30
N GLU A 204 -5.37 5.00 -48.57
CA GLU A 204 -4.10 5.47 -49.15
C GLU A 204 -3.30 4.31 -49.78
N GLY A 205 -3.34 3.10 -49.22
CA GLY A 205 -2.68 1.91 -49.78
C GLY A 205 -3.35 1.35 -51.05
N GLU A 206 -4.67 1.52 -51.21
CA GLU A 206 -5.39 1.18 -52.44
C GLU A 206 -5.22 2.25 -53.55
N ALA A 207 -4.65 3.42 -53.23
CA ALA A 207 -4.49 4.53 -54.17
C ALA A 207 -3.12 4.59 -54.88
N GLU A 208 -2.17 3.67 -54.60
CA GLU A 208 -1.00 3.46 -55.48
C GLU A 208 -1.36 2.49 -56.61
N PRO A 209 -1.60 2.97 -57.85
CA PRO A 209 -2.11 2.11 -58.91
C PRO A 209 -0.99 1.21 -59.47
N GLU A 210 -1.32 -0.08 -59.64
CA GLU A 210 -0.64 -0.97 -60.59
C GLU A 210 -0.47 -0.24 -61.93
N GLN A 211 0.77 0.11 -62.28
CA GLN A 211 1.11 0.49 -63.65
C GLN A 211 0.98 -0.78 -64.51
N VAL A 212 -0.21 -0.99 -65.07
CA VAL A 212 -0.40 -1.93 -66.17
C VAL A 212 0.30 -1.33 -67.39
N GLU A 213 1.52 -1.78 -67.66
CA GLU A 213 2.20 -1.58 -68.94
C GLU A 213 1.35 -2.23 -70.04
N MET A 214 0.55 -1.43 -70.74
CA MET A 214 0.07 -1.80 -72.07
C MET A 214 1.23 -1.57 -73.05
N GLU A 215 1.96 -2.63 -73.37
CA GLU A 215 2.79 -2.69 -74.58
C GLU A 215 1.87 -2.65 -75.79
N ASP A 216 1.62 -1.44 -76.32
CA ASP A 216 1.05 -1.26 -77.64
C ASP A 216 2.10 -1.63 -78.70
N MET A 217 1.84 -2.77 -79.35
CA MET A 217 2.40 -3.10 -80.65
C MET A 217 1.91 -2.08 -81.68
N ALA A 218 2.83 -1.37 -82.33
CA ALA A 218 2.55 -0.68 -83.58
C ALA A 218 3.77 -0.76 -84.52
N ASP A 219 3.58 -1.60 -85.55
CA ASP A 219 4.32 -1.64 -86.79
C ASP A 219 4.35 -0.28 -87.52
N GLY A 220 5.39 -0.06 -88.33
CA GLY A 220 5.20 0.59 -89.63
C GLY A 220 6.02 1.86 -89.92
N GLU A 221 6.97 1.68 -90.85
CA GLU A 221 7.66 2.64 -91.75
C GLU A 221 8.84 3.48 -91.23
#